data_AF-A0A956NP75-F1
#
_entry.id   AF-A0A956NP75-F1
#
_cell.length_a   1.000
_cell.length_b   1.000
_cell.length_c   1.000
_cell.angle_alpha   90.00
_cell.angle_beta   90.00
_cell.angle_gamma   90.00
#
_symmetry.space_group_name_H-M   'P 1'
#
loop_
_entity.id
_entity.type
_entity.pdbx_description
1 polymer ?
#
loop_
_entity_poly.entity_id
_entity_poly.type
_entity_poly.pdbx_seq_one_letter_code
_entity_poly.pdbx_strand_id
1 'polypeptide(L)'
;MPALPPLGLLLAFLAPGAPPLADAEARLYRVWDPATLAPLVLAAVRVESRRLTLDAKAPGRSRPVEFRLRLWTNRTALLLDTTESFPLTVGPRWSDTVRVLPGSEGITGWTLLARHRNRGLLPSRVHDTPPLRGTTPMLSDIVISQGTTGTGWSTADGPVEASPHADFTRDRLLETFVQIRSRFALPGLQVRMTATRLRGGRPEPRQWLSLTTALSLQSGLTEQRRALDLREFPAGDWRISVELLTPAGREITAEWTDFRLR
;
A
#
# COMPACT_ATOMS: atom_id res chain seq x y z
N MET A 1 -7.76 -35.25 21.58
CA MET A 1 -7.92 -34.12 20.64
C MET A 1 -6.59 -33.90 19.96
N PRO A 2 -6.43 -34.16 18.65
CA PRO A 2 -5.15 -33.97 17.98
C PRO A 2 -4.89 -32.48 17.76
N ALA A 3 -3.67 -32.06 18.04
CA ALA A 3 -3.19 -30.69 17.83
C ALA A 3 -3.15 -30.36 16.33
N LEU A 4 -3.72 -29.21 15.96
CA LEU A 4 -3.56 -28.64 14.62
C LEU A 4 -2.10 -28.23 14.40
N PRO A 5 -1.48 -28.57 13.25
CA PRO A 5 -0.12 -28.14 12.94
C PRO A 5 -0.06 -26.62 12.69
N PRO A 6 1.12 -25.98 12.87
CA PRO A 6 1.30 -24.55 12.66
C PRO A 6 1.02 -24.14 11.20
N LEU A 7 0.43 -22.95 11.05
CA LEU A 7 0.07 -22.21 9.82
C LEU A 7 1.27 -21.92 8.89
N GLY A 8 1.98 -22.95 8.44
CA GLY A 8 3.13 -22.86 7.54
C GLY A 8 2.90 -23.44 6.15
N LEU A 9 1.72 -24.00 5.85
CA LEU A 9 1.51 -24.77 4.62
C LEU A 9 0.08 -24.65 4.09
N LEU A 10 -0.21 -23.54 3.40
CA LEU A 10 -1.29 -23.50 2.41
C LEU A 10 -1.02 -22.41 1.34
N LEU A 11 0.23 -22.35 0.87
CA LEU A 11 0.62 -21.67 -0.38
C LEU A 11 0.36 -22.53 -1.63
N ALA A 12 -0.50 -23.55 -1.53
CA ALA A 12 -0.71 -24.54 -2.57
C ALA A 12 -2.06 -24.33 -3.27
N PHE A 13 -2.14 -23.36 -4.19
CA PHE A 13 -3.02 -23.42 -5.38
C PHE A 13 -2.50 -22.53 -6.51
N LEU A 14 -1.17 -22.46 -6.68
CA LEU A 14 -0.58 -22.09 -7.95
C LEU A 14 -0.29 -23.39 -8.69
N ALA A 15 -0.94 -23.63 -9.82
CA ALA A 15 -0.55 -24.70 -10.71
C ALA A 15 0.95 -24.55 -11.02
N PRO A 16 1.78 -25.57 -10.76
CA PRO A 16 3.20 -25.49 -11.04
C PRO A 16 3.37 -25.36 -12.56
N GLY A 17 3.86 -24.21 -13.03
CA GLY A 17 4.24 -24.01 -14.43
C GLY A 17 3.63 -22.81 -15.16
N ALA A 18 2.69 -22.06 -14.58
CA ALA A 18 2.33 -20.76 -15.15
C ALA A 18 3.35 -19.71 -14.67
N PRO A 19 4.20 -19.13 -15.54
CA PRO A 19 5.05 -18.03 -15.13
C PRO A 19 4.16 -16.91 -14.58
N PRO A 20 4.52 -16.27 -13.44
CA PRO A 20 3.81 -15.08 -13.00
C PRO A 20 3.82 -14.09 -14.16
N LEU A 21 2.67 -13.54 -14.52
CA LEU A 21 2.68 -12.48 -15.53
C LEU A 21 3.43 -11.29 -14.92
N ALA A 22 4.63 -11.04 -15.44
CA ALA A 22 5.41 -9.83 -15.19
C ALA A 22 4.74 -8.55 -15.76
N ASP A 23 3.44 -8.61 -16.07
CA ASP A 23 2.71 -7.66 -16.89
C ASP A 23 1.80 -6.73 -16.06
N ALA A 24 1.66 -7.00 -14.76
CA ALA A 24 0.95 -6.14 -13.81
C ALA A 24 1.72 -6.04 -12.48
N GLU A 25 1.92 -4.80 -12.02
CA GLU A 25 2.48 -4.48 -10.70
C GLU A 25 1.35 -4.01 -9.81
N ALA A 26 1.41 -4.35 -8.52
CA ALA A 26 0.41 -3.90 -7.57
C ALA A 26 1.02 -3.65 -6.21
N ARG A 27 0.38 -2.74 -5.48
CA ARG A 27 0.66 -2.47 -4.08
C ARG A 27 -0.64 -2.30 -3.32
N LEU A 28 -0.66 -2.88 -2.14
CA LEU A 28 -1.79 -2.84 -1.23
C LEU A 28 -1.45 -1.93 -0.06
N TYR A 29 -2.35 -1.00 0.26
CA TYR A 29 -2.26 -0.16 1.44
C TYR A 29 -3.50 -0.34 2.30
N ARG A 30 -3.32 -0.54 3.60
CA ARG A 30 -4.39 -0.66 4.58
C ARG A 30 -4.55 0.69 5.27
N VAL A 31 -5.75 1.22 5.17
CA VAL A 31 -6.13 2.55 5.68
C VAL A 31 -7.50 2.45 6.35
N TRP A 32 -8.01 3.54 6.90
CA TRP A 32 -9.37 3.64 7.42
C TRP A 32 -10.16 4.70 6.67
N ASP A 33 -11.43 4.41 6.44
CA ASP A 33 -12.41 5.39 5.97
C ASP A 33 -12.53 6.55 6.98
N PRO A 34 -12.29 7.82 6.59
CA PRO A 34 -12.41 8.96 7.50
C PRO A 34 -13.83 9.16 8.02
N ALA A 35 -14.85 8.78 7.23
CA ALA A 35 -16.24 8.98 7.58
C ALA A 35 -16.76 7.89 8.54
N THR A 36 -16.40 6.64 8.29
CA THR A 36 -16.95 5.49 9.02
C THR A 36 -15.98 4.84 10.00
N LEU A 37 -14.69 5.17 9.92
CA LEU A 37 -13.58 4.50 10.61
C LEU A 37 -13.44 3.01 10.27
N ALA A 38 -14.15 2.54 9.23
CA ALA A 38 -14.07 1.17 8.77
C ALA A 38 -12.70 0.92 8.10
N PRO A 39 -12.10 -0.25 8.30
CA PRO A 39 -10.87 -0.61 7.59
C PRO A 39 -11.13 -0.69 6.09
N LEU A 40 -10.26 -0.06 5.32
CA LEU A 40 -10.24 -0.08 3.87
C LEU A 40 -8.90 -0.61 3.35
N VAL A 41 -8.94 -1.06 2.11
CA VAL A 41 -7.76 -1.42 1.35
C VAL A 41 -7.71 -0.56 0.09
N LEU A 42 -6.56 0.05 -0.15
CA LEU A 42 -6.23 0.69 -1.42
C LEU A 42 -5.37 -0.28 -2.24
N ALA A 43 -5.93 -0.79 -3.34
CA ALA A 43 -5.20 -1.58 -4.32
C ALA A 43 -4.73 -0.65 -5.45
N ALA A 44 -3.47 -0.22 -5.38
CA ALA A 44 -2.80 0.49 -6.46
C ALA A 44 -2.27 -0.52 -7.47
N VAL A 45 -2.69 -0.41 -8.73
CA VAL A 45 -2.35 -1.36 -9.79
C VAL A 45 -1.77 -0.63 -11.00
N ARG A 46 -0.74 -1.20 -11.61
CA ARG A 46 -0.13 -0.77 -12.87
C ARG A 46 -0.14 -1.92 -13.86
N VAL A 47 -0.59 -1.67 -15.08
CA VAL A 47 -0.59 -2.65 -16.17
C VAL A 47 0.10 -2.07 -17.39
N GLU A 48 0.88 -2.89 -18.10
CA GLU A 48 1.53 -2.44 -19.32
C GLU A 48 0.50 -2.19 -20.43
N SER A 49 0.46 -0.96 -20.97
CA SER A 49 -0.57 -0.51 -21.90
C SER A 49 -0.67 -1.38 -23.16
N ARG A 50 0.45 -1.91 -23.66
CA ARG A 50 0.48 -2.82 -24.84
C ARG A 50 -0.28 -4.13 -24.64
N ARG A 51 -0.63 -4.47 -23.39
CA ARG A 51 -1.43 -5.67 -23.05
C ARG A 51 -2.93 -5.38 -23.02
N LEU A 52 -3.31 -4.11 -23.01
CA LEU A 52 -4.70 -3.68 -23.01
C LEU A 52 -5.27 -3.66 -24.43
N THR A 53 -6.56 -3.95 -24.55
CA THR A 53 -7.31 -3.79 -25.82
C THR A 53 -8.14 -2.54 -25.71
N LEU A 54 -8.05 -1.63 -26.69
CA LEU A 54 -8.83 -0.40 -26.70
C LEU A 54 -10.33 -0.69 -26.91
N ASP A 55 -11.17 0.09 -26.24
CA ASP A 55 -12.61 0.11 -26.45
C ASP A 55 -12.92 0.93 -27.70
N ALA A 56 -13.55 0.29 -28.69
CA ALA A 56 -13.96 0.94 -29.93
C ALA A 56 -15.00 2.05 -29.72
N LYS A 57 -15.78 1.98 -28.62
CA LYS A 57 -16.80 3.00 -28.29
C LYS A 57 -16.24 4.20 -27.53
N ALA A 58 -15.04 4.07 -26.94
CA ALA A 58 -14.41 5.10 -26.12
C ALA A 58 -12.90 5.15 -26.40
N PRO A 59 -12.46 5.88 -27.44
CA PRO A 59 -11.04 5.98 -27.79
C PRO A 59 -10.19 6.41 -26.58
N GLY A 60 -9.07 5.71 -26.36
CA GLY A 60 -8.17 5.95 -25.22
C GLY A 60 -8.56 5.21 -23.93
N ARG A 61 -9.69 4.52 -23.89
CA ARG A 61 -10.02 3.56 -22.81
C ARG A 61 -9.80 2.14 -23.28
N SER A 62 -9.45 1.25 -22.35
CA SER A 62 -9.42 -0.18 -22.61
C SER A 62 -10.79 -0.83 -22.35
N ARG A 63 -11.01 -1.99 -22.96
CA ARG A 63 -12.07 -2.90 -22.51
C ARG A 63 -11.88 -3.21 -21.02
N PRO A 64 -12.97 -3.44 -20.26
CA PRO A 64 -12.88 -3.76 -18.83
C PRO A 64 -11.86 -4.86 -18.58
N VAL A 65 -10.90 -4.58 -17.69
CA VAL A 65 -10.00 -5.58 -17.15
C VAL A 65 -10.63 -6.10 -15.88
N GLU A 66 -10.74 -7.42 -15.79
CA GLU A 66 -11.17 -8.06 -14.55
C GLU A 66 -9.95 -8.27 -13.66
N PHE A 67 -10.00 -7.69 -12.47
CA PHE A 67 -9.07 -7.93 -11.40
C PHE A 67 -9.77 -8.68 -10.28
N ARG A 68 -9.13 -9.74 -9.79
CA ARG A 68 -9.55 -10.42 -8.57
C ARG A 68 -8.47 -10.23 -7.53
N LEU A 69 -8.81 -9.50 -6.47
CA LEU A 69 -7.97 -9.36 -5.29
C LEU A 69 -8.41 -10.42 -4.28
N ARG A 70 -7.48 -11.30 -3.90
CA ARG A 70 -7.70 -12.21 -2.78
C ARG A 70 -6.93 -11.72 -1.57
N LEU A 71 -7.60 -11.72 -0.42
CA LEU A 71 -7.05 -11.30 0.86
C LEU A 71 -7.14 -12.45 1.85
N TRP A 72 -6.03 -12.73 2.52
CA TRP A 72 -6.00 -13.70 3.63
C TRP A 72 -6.04 -12.95 4.95
N THR A 73 -6.87 -13.41 5.89
CA THR A 73 -6.98 -12.79 7.22
C THR A 73 -6.77 -13.80 8.35
N ASN A 74 -6.12 -13.36 9.44
CA ASN A 74 -5.84 -14.21 10.60
C ASN A 74 -7.06 -14.48 11.49
N ARG A 75 -8.06 -13.59 11.50
CA ARG A 75 -9.16 -13.64 12.48
C ARG A 75 -10.12 -14.82 12.27
N THR A 76 -10.11 -15.48 11.12
CA THR A 76 -11.14 -16.47 10.77
C THR A 76 -10.69 -17.60 9.85
N ALA A 77 -9.41 -17.65 9.44
CA ALA A 77 -8.98 -18.48 8.31
C ALA A 77 -9.85 -18.28 7.04
N LEU A 78 -10.59 -17.15 6.97
CA LEU A 78 -11.41 -16.81 5.81
C LEU A 78 -10.53 -16.15 4.76
N LEU A 79 -10.62 -16.71 3.55
CA LEU A 79 -10.23 -16.06 2.32
C LEU A 79 -11.33 -15.05 1.96
N LEU A 80 -11.00 -13.77 1.98
CA LEU A 80 -11.87 -12.75 1.41
C LEU A 80 -11.48 -12.57 -0.06
N ASP A 81 -12.28 -13.16 -0.95
CA ASP A 81 -12.13 -13.03 -2.40
C ASP A 81 -13.00 -11.87 -2.90
N THR A 82 -12.37 -10.76 -3.28
CA THR A 82 -13.06 -9.61 -3.89
C THR A 82 -12.75 -9.58 -5.38
N THR A 83 -13.80 -9.58 -6.20
CA THR A 83 -13.66 -9.49 -7.67
C THR A 83 -14.19 -8.14 -8.12
N GLU A 84 -13.35 -7.37 -8.81
CA GLU A 84 -13.74 -6.11 -9.42
C GLU A 84 -13.36 -6.08 -10.90
N SER A 85 -14.29 -5.61 -11.72
CA SER A 85 -14.05 -5.37 -13.14
C SER A 85 -14.19 -3.91 -13.43
N PHE A 86 -13.20 -3.32 -14.08
CA PHE A 86 -13.25 -1.90 -14.42
C PHE A 86 -12.46 -1.58 -15.69
N PRO A 87 -12.89 -0.57 -16.46
CA PRO A 87 -12.10 -0.04 -17.56
C PRO A 87 -10.85 0.69 -17.02
N LEU A 88 -9.76 0.63 -17.77
CA LEU A 88 -8.55 1.41 -17.51
C LEU A 88 -8.40 2.47 -18.59
N THR A 89 -7.95 3.67 -18.19
CA THR A 89 -7.47 4.66 -19.15
C THR A 89 -6.10 4.22 -19.65
N VAL A 90 -5.93 4.14 -20.97
CA VAL A 90 -4.68 3.64 -21.56
C VAL A 90 -3.65 4.74 -21.58
N GLY A 91 -2.60 4.59 -20.76
CA GLY A 91 -1.43 5.47 -20.80
C GLY A 91 -0.43 5.10 -21.90
N PRO A 92 0.59 5.92 -22.16
CA PRO A 92 1.53 5.73 -23.29
C PRO A 92 2.39 4.47 -23.16
N ARG A 93 2.76 4.08 -21.93
CA ARG A 93 3.52 2.84 -21.64
C ARG A 93 2.85 1.99 -20.58
N TRP A 94 2.41 2.64 -19.50
CA TRP A 94 1.77 2.04 -18.35
C TRP A 94 0.42 2.68 -18.12
N SER A 95 -0.52 1.90 -17.61
CA SER A 95 -1.85 2.32 -17.19
C SER A 95 -2.00 2.03 -15.71
N ASP A 96 -2.18 3.09 -14.92
CA ASP A 96 -2.22 3.02 -13.46
C ASP A 96 -3.65 3.25 -12.96
N THR A 97 -3.99 2.64 -11.83
CA THR A 97 -5.27 2.86 -11.15
C THR A 97 -5.15 2.61 -9.65
N VAL A 98 -6.04 3.21 -8.88
CA VAL A 98 -6.27 2.87 -7.47
C VAL A 98 -7.71 2.42 -7.29
N ARG A 99 -7.90 1.35 -6.50
CA ARG A 99 -9.23 0.86 -6.09
C ARG A 99 -9.34 0.84 -4.59
N VAL A 100 -10.48 1.33 -4.11
CA VAL A 100 -10.83 1.37 -2.69
C VAL A 100 -11.78 0.21 -2.44
N LEU A 101 -11.37 -0.72 -1.59
CA LEU A 101 -12.10 -1.94 -1.29
C LEU A 101 -12.35 -2.04 0.21
N PRO A 102 -13.44 -2.71 0.64
CA PRO A 102 -13.58 -3.10 2.04
C PRO A 102 -12.37 -3.90 2.53
N GLY A 103 -11.89 -3.59 3.74
CA GLY A 103 -10.68 -4.17 4.30
C GLY A 103 -10.89 -4.87 5.64
N SER A 104 -9.78 -5.28 6.25
CA SER A 104 -9.72 -5.79 7.62
C SER A 104 -8.34 -5.51 8.22
N GLU A 105 -8.29 -5.21 9.52
CA GLU A 105 -7.02 -5.02 10.26
C GLU A 105 -6.19 -6.32 10.31
N GLY A 106 -6.84 -7.48 10.16
CA GLY A 106 -6.22 -8.80 10.25
C GLY A 106 -5.66 -9.36 8.94
N ILE A 107 -5.54 -8.56 7.87
CA ILE A 107 -4.99 -9.02 6.59
C ILE A 107 -3.53 -9.44 6.80
N THR A 108 -3.22 -10.69 6.46
CA THR A 108 -1.88 -11.30 6.59
C THR A 108 -1.19 -11.56 5.26
N GLY A 109 -1.93 -11.43 4.16
CA GLY A 109 -1.38 -11.57 2.81
C GLY A 109 -2.42 -11.25 1.75
N TRP A 110 -1.98 -11.12 0.51
CA TRP A 110 -2.86 -10.83 -0.61
C TRP A 110 -2.27 -11.26 -1.96
N THR A 111 -3.15 -11.44 -2.95
CA THR A 111 -2.73 -11.66 -4.34
C THR A 111 -3.66 -10.94 -5.29
N LEU A 112 -3.09 -10.41 -6.37
CA LEU A 112 -3.85 -9.86 -7.48
C LEU A 112 -3.83 -10.84 -8.65
N LEU A 113 -5.01 -11.17 -9.15
CA LEU A 113 -5.20 -11.89 -10.40
C LEU A 113 -5.73 -10.90 -11.43
N ALA A 114 -5.18 -10.91 -12.63
CA ALA A 114 -5.66 -10.09 -13.73
C ALA A 114 -6.06 -10.97 -14.91
N ARG A 115 -7.20 -10.66 -15.54
CA ARG A 115 -7.62 -11.30 -16.79
C ARG A 115 -7.43 -10.34 -17.95
N HIS A 116 -6.52 -10.69 -18.86
CA HIS A 116 -6.33 -9.97 -20.12
C HIS A 116 -6.63 -10.91 -21.31
N ARG A 117 -7.46 -10.47 -22.26
CA ARG A 117 -7.88 -11.24 -23.46
C ARG A 117 -8.67 -12.51 -23.12
N ASN A 118 -8.82 -13.41 -24.10
CA ASN A 118 -9.32 -14.79 -23.94
C ASN A 118 -8.38 -15.70 -23.13
N ARG A 119 -7.43 -15.14 -22.37
CA ARG A 119 -6.62 -15.91 -21.42
C ARG A 119 -7.36 -15.96 -20.08
N GLY A 120 -7.19 -17.06 -19.34
CA GLY A 120 -7.73 -17.18 -17.98
C GLY A 120 -7.14 -16.13 -17.03
N LEU A 121 -7.73 -16.04 -15.83
CA LEU A 121 -7.16 -15.25 -14.73
C LEU A 121 -5.77 -15.79 -14.41
N LEU A 122 -4.76 -14.93 -14.51
CA LEU A 122 -3.38 -15.29 -14.20
C LEU A 122 -2.90 -14.48 -12.99
N PRO A 123 -2.19 -15.12 -12.05
CA PRO A 123 -1.68 -14.45 -10.85
C PRO A 123 -0.52 -13.52 -11.20
N SER A 124 -0.52 -12.31 -10.62
CA SER A 124 0.60 -11.38 -10.74
C SER A 124 1.70 -11.67 -9.72
N ARG A 125 1.33 -11.90 -8.44
CA ARG A 125 2.19 -12.35 -7.31
C ARG A 125 1.36 -12.56 -6.04
N VAL A 126 1.88 -13.38 -5.11
CA VAL A 126 1.40 -13.47 -3.73
C VAL A 126 2.34 -12.66 -2.85
N HIS A 127 1.78 -11.80 -2.01
CA HIS A 127 2.53 -10.93 -1.11
C HIS A 127 2.11 -11.21 0.33
N ASP A 128 3.08 -11.53 1.17
CA ASP A 128 2.89 -11.56 2.62
C ASP A 128 2.81 -10.12 3.13
N THR A 129 1.95 -9.89 4.11
CA THR A 129 1.81 -8.56 4.73
C THR A 129 1.57 -8.77 6.22
N PRO A 130 2.46 -8.31 7.11
CA PRO A 130 2.22 -8.45 8.55
C PRO A 130 0.93 -7.70 8.91
N PRO A 131 0.02 -8.26 9.74
CA PRO A 131 -1.25 -7.62 10.07
C PRO A 131 -1.03 -6.28 10.75
N LEU A 132 -2.00 -5.35 10.65
CA LEU A 132 -1.94 -4.09 11.40
C LEU A 132 -1.95 -4.47 12.88
N ARG A 133 -0.81 -4.28 13.56
CA ARG A 133 -0.63 -4.71 14.94
C ARG A 133 -1.47 -3.80 15.84
N GLY A 134 -2.28 -4.40 16.72
CA GLY A 134 -3.30 -3.68 17.49
C GLY A 134 -3.01 -3.59 18.99
N THR A 135 -2.46 -2.46 19.42
CA THR A 135 -2.92 -1.70 20.61
C THR A 135 -3.14 -0.25 20.15
N THR A 136 -4.00 0.52 20.82
CA THR A 136 -4.21 1.95 20.48
C THR A 136 -3.06 2.78 21.04
N PRO A 137 -2.53 3.79 20.31
CA PRO A 137 -2.81 4.20 18.93
C PRO A 137 -2.23 3.25 17.86
N MET A 138 -2.89 3.16 16.71
CA MET A 138 -2.51 2.32 15.57
C MET A 138 -2.13 3.19 14.36
N LEU A 139 -1.16 2.74 13.58
CA LEU A 139 -0.77 3.34 12.30
C LEU A 139 -1.39 2.58 11.13
N SER A 140 -1.77 3.30 10.08
CA SER A 140 -2.06 2.71 8.77
C SER A 140 -0.76 2.35 8.05
N ASP A 141 -0.86 1.65 6.92
CA ASP A 141 0.27 1.60 5.99
C ASP A 141 0.64 3.03 5.53
N ILE A 142 1.92 3.26 5.27
CA ILE A 142 2.41 4.53 4.72
C ILE A 142 2.13 4.53 3.22
N VAL A 143 1.19 5.34 2.79
CA VAL A 143 0.90 5.58 1.37
C VAL A 143 1.92 6.56 0.82
N ILE A 144 2.55 6.22 -0.30
CA ILE A 144 3.58 7.05 -0.94
C ILE A 144 3.24 7.27 -2.42
N SER A 145 3.49 8.48 -2.92
CA SER A 145 3.28 8.84 -4.32
C SER A 145 4.09 10.06 -4.76
N GLN A 146 4.16 10.32 -6.06
CA GLN A 146 4.76 11.52 -6.66
C GLN A 146 3.80 12.25 -7.59
N GLY A 147 2.49 12.15 -7.33
CA GLY A 147 1.46 12.92 -8.06
C GLY A 147 1.27 12.53 -9.53
N THR A 148 1.57 11.28 -9.92
CA THR A 148 1.67 10.89 -11.34
C THR A 148 0.53 10.03 -11.85
N THR A 149 -0.30 9.47 -10.99
CA THR A 149 -1.27 8.45 -11.41
C THR A 149 -2.65 9.03 -11.69
N GLY A 150 -2.96 10.23 -11.17
CA GLY A 150 -4.29 10.86 -11.32
C GLY A 150 -5.42 10.01 -10.77
N THR A 151 -5.09 8.97 -10.01
CA THR A 151 -6.01 8.02 -9.39
C THR A 151 -5.68 7.97 -7.92
N GLY A 152 -6.61 8.49 -7.12
CA GLY A 152 -6.46 8.55 -5.68
C GLY A 152 -7.76 8.20 -4.96
N TRP A 153 -7.63 7.95 -3.67
CA TRP A 153 -8.74 7.88 -2.74
C TRP A 153 -8.93 9.27 -2.13
N SER A 154 -10.17 9.72 -1.96
CA SER A 154 -10.42 11.06 -1.41
C SER A 154 -10.56 11.00 0.10
N THR A 155 -9.86 11.88 0.81
CA THR A 155 -10.13 12.20 2.21
C THR A 155 -10.71 13.61 2.32
N ALA A 156 -11.10 14.03 3.52
CA ALA A 156 -11.59 15.41 3.74
C ALA A 156 -10.55 16.46 3.30
N ASP A 157 -9.27 16.12 3.38
CA ASP A 157 -8.14 17.00 3.02
C ASP A 157 -7.73 16.89 1.55
N GLY A 158 -8.51 16.19 0.72
CA GLY A 158 -8.31 16.06 -0.71
C GLY A 158 -7.85 14.68 -1.16
N PRO A 159 -7.48 14.51 -2.45
CA PRO A 159 -7.08 13.22 -2.98
C PRO A 159 -5.77 12.74 -2.34
N VAL A 160 -5.69 11.44 -2.09
CA VAL A 160 -4.52 10.67 -1.71
C VAL A 160 -4.20 9.75 -2.87
N GLU A 161 -3.14 10.09 -3.61
CA GLU A 161 -2.63 9.21 -4.66
C GLU A 161 -1.78 8.10 -4.06
N ALA A 162 -1.97 6.89 -4.58
CA ALA A 162 -1.20 5.73 -4.17
C ALA A 162 -0.43 5.18 -5.38
N SER A 163 0.89 5.03 -5.24
CA SER A 163 1.70 4.48 -6.31
C SER A 163 1.64 2.94 -6.33
N PRO A 164 1.42 2.31 -7.50
CA PRO A 164 1.43 0.85 -7.62
C PRO A 164 2.85 0.24 -7.54
N HIS A 165 3.86 1.10 -7.59
CA HIS A 165 5.28 0.76 -7.63
C HIS A 165 6.01 1.55 -6.54
N ALA A 166 7.20 1.07 -6.21
CA ALA A 166 8.06 1.71 -5.23
C ALA A 166 9.25 2.41 -5.88
N ASP A 167 9.24 2.64 -7.21
CA ASP A 167 10.29 3.38 -7.90
C ASP A 167 9.89 4.85 -8.07
N PHE A 168 10.76 5.76 -7.65
CA PHE A 168 10.52 7.20 -7.69
C PHE A 168 11.71 7.94 -8.27
N THR A 169 11.47 9.12 -8.83
CA THR A 169 12.52 9.98 -9.39
C THR A 169 12.89 11.07 -8.40
N ARG A 170 14.16 11.46 -8.35
CA ARG A 170 14.65 12.45 -7.38
C ARG A 170 14.26 13.90 -7.70
N ASP A 171 13.77 14.15 -8.90
CA ASP A 171 13.37 15.48 -9.38
C ASP A 171 11.97 15.93 -8.93
N ARG A 172 11.27 15.09 -8.14
CA ARG A 172 9.90 15.35 -7.68
C ARG A 172 9.76 15.15 -6.18
N LEU A 173 8.81 15.88 -5.59
CA LEU A 173 8.43 15.68 -4.20
C LEU A 173 7.79 14.29 -4.03
N LEU A 174 8.22 13.57 -3.01
CA LEU A 174 7.57 12.35 -2.56
C LEU A 174 6.53 12.73 -1.50
N GLU A 175 5.26 12.55 -1.86
CA GLU A 175 4.15 12.67 -0.94
C GLU A 175 4.03 11.40 -0.11
N THR A 176 3.87 11.59 1.20
CA THR A 176 3.64 10.53 2.17
C THR A 176 2.35 10.83 2.92
N PHE A 177 1.51 9.81 3.07
CA PHE A 177 0.26 9.88 3.80
C PHE A 177 0.17 8.71 4.76
N VAL A 178 -0.19 9.00 6.01
CA VAL A 178 -0.40 7.99 7.05
C VAL A 178 -1.55 8.44 7.94
N GLN A 179 -2.31 7.48 8.44
CA GLN A 179 -3.37 7.71 9.40
C GLN A 179 -2.99 7.13 10.75
N ILE A 180 -3.37 7.85 11.79
CA ILE A 180 -3.20 7.44 13.17
C ILE A 180 -4.60 7.28 13.77
N ARG A 181 -4.94 6.06 14.17
CA ARG A 181 -6.23 5.76 14.80
C ARG A 181 -6.03 5.54 16.29
N SER A 182 -6.75 6.30 17.11
CA SER A 182 -6.71 6.18 18.57
C SER A 182 -8.10 6.14 19.17
N ARG A 183 -8.32 5.29 20.19
CA ARG A 183 -9.56 5.31 20.98
C ARG A 183 -9.62 6.45 21.99
N PHE A 184 -8.46 7.00 22.35
CA PHE A 184 -8.33 8.03 23.38
C PHE A 184 -7.60 9.25 22.83
N ALA A 185 -7.91 10.42 23.35
CA ALA A 185 -7.09 11.59 23.12
C ALA A 185 -5.71 11.37 23.76
N LEU A 186 -4.65 11.69 23.02
CA LEU A 186 -3.26 11.54 23.46
C LEU A 186 -2.53 12.88 23.21
N PRO A 187 -2.54 13.79 24.20
CA PRO A 187 -1.82 15.05 24.08
C PRO A 187 -0.31 14.79 24.13
N GLY A 188 0.44 15.54 23.32
CA GLY A 188 1.91 15.49 23.33
C GLY A 188 2.52 14.22 22.74
N LEU A 189 1.76 13.43 21.96
CA LEU A 189 2.32 12.35 21.16
C LEU A 189 3.37 12.92 20.21
N GLN A 190 4.47 12.21 20.00
CA GLN A 190 5.45 12.57 18.99
C GLN A 190 5.33 11.63 17.81
N VAL A 191 5.28 12.17 16.60
CA VAL A 191 5.35 11.43 15.35
C VAL A 191 6.73 11.65 14.77
N ARG A 192 7.53 10.59 14.66
CA ARG A 192 8.86 10.63 14.06
C ARG A 192 8.83 9.97 12.69
N MET A 193 9.22 10.71 11.66
CA MET A 193 9.45 10.18 10.33
C MET A 193 10.95 10.10 10.08
N THR A 194 11.43 8.93 9.68
CA THR A 194 12.84 8.72 9.32
C THR A 194 12.96 8.21 7.89
N ALA A 195 14.01 8.65 7.20
CA ALA A 195 14.41 8.08 5.93
C ALA A 195 15.84 7.53 6.04
N THR A 196 15.99 6.27 5.65
CA THR A 196 17.23 5.51 5.83
C THR A 196 17.56 4.77 4.55
N ARG A 197 18.84 4.77 4.15
CA ARG A 197 19.27 3.97 3.00
C ARG A 197 19.16 2.49 3.32
N LEU A 198 18.82 1.70 2.31
CA LEU A 198 18.95 0.25 2.37
C LEU A 198 20.23 -0.19 1.66
N ARG A 199 21.00 -1.06 2.31
CA ARG A 199 22.15 -1.75 1.71
C ARG A 199 21.94 -3.26 1.82
N GLY A 200 21.75 -3.92 0.68
CA GLY A 200 21.41 -5.34 0.65
C GLY A 200 20.07 -5.65 1.35
N GLY A 201 19.09 -4.73 1.23
CA GLY A 201 17.77 -4.87 1.86
C GLY A 201 17.73 -4.58 3.36
N ARG A 202 18.84 -4.15 3.97
CA ARG A 202 18.92 -3.79 5.40
C ARG A 202 19.09 -2.29 5.58
N PRO A 203 18.39 -1.66 6.54
CA PRO A 203 18.58 -0.24 6.83
C PRO A 203 19.99 0.02 7.36
N GLU A 204 20.66 1.02 6.79
CA GLU A 204 21.93 1.52 7.30
C GLU A 204 21.74 2.21 8.66
N PRO A 205 22.74 2.23 9.55
CA PRO A 205 22.61 2.89 10.86
C PRO A 205 22.37 4.41 10.76
N ARG A 206 22.82 5.03 9.66
CA ARG A 206 22.70 6.47 9.44
C ARG A 206 21.31 6.82 8.94
N GLN A 207 20.58 7.61 9.72
CA GLN A 207 19.37 8.29 9.27
C GLN A 207 19.76 9.47 8.39
N TRP A 208 19.23 9.52 7.17
CA TRP A 208 19.45 10.63 6.26
C TRP A 208 18.45 11.77 6.49
N LEU A 209 17.25 11.41 6.92
CA LEU A 209 16.25 12.34 7.43
C LEU A 209 15.72 11.81 8.75
N SER A 210 15.51 12.70 9.71
CA SER A 210 14.80 12.42 10.96
C SER A 210 14.01 13.66 11.34
N LEU A 211 12.69 13.58 11.22
CA LEU A 211 11.77 14.66 11.53
C LEU A 211 10.83 14.21 12.65
N THR A 212 10.88 14.88 13.79
CA THR A 212 9.95 14.62 14.89
C THR A 212 8.99 15.79 15.02
N THR A 213 7.68 15.52 14.94
CA THR A 213 6.63 16.52 15.13
C THR A 213 5.82 16.17 16.38
N ALA A 214 5.56 17.14 17.24
CA ALA A 214 4.58 16.98 18.31
C ALA A 214 3.15 17.08 17.74
N LEU A 215 2.30 16.14 18.11
CA LEU A 215 0.92 16.04 17.66
C LEU A 215 0.01 15.81 18.87
N SER A 216 -1.11 16.50 18.92
CA SER A 216 -2.17 16.20 19.88
C SER A 216 -3.24 15.40 19.18
N LEU A 217 -3.29 14.09 19.46
CA LEU A 217 -4.33 13.23 18.89
C LEU A 217 -5.63 13.44 19.64
N GLN A 218 -6.72 13.54 18.88
CA GLN A 218 -8.07 13.35 19.39
C GLN A 218 -8.46 11.86 19.29
N SER A 219 -9.52 11.47 20.00
CA SER A 219 -10.13 10.16 19.75
C SER A 219 -10.67 10.10 18.32
N GLY A 220 -10.46 8.97 17.63
CA GLY A 220 -10.89 8.77 16.25
C GLY A 220 -9.69 8.57 15.32
N LEU A 221 -9.69 9.30 14.20
CA LEU A 221 -8.68 9.24 13.15
C LEU A 221 -7.98 10.58 13.02
N THR A 222 -6.66 10.57 12.88
CA THR A 222 -5.86 11.73 12.54
C THR A 222 -5.04 11.42 11.31
N GLU A 223 -5.14 12.26 10.28
CA GLU A 223 -4.40 12.12 9.04
C GLU A 223 -3.12 12.96 9.10
N GLN A 224 -2.03 12.45 8.54
CA GLN A 224 -0.76 13.16 8.43
C GLN A 224 -0.27 13.07 6.99
N ARG A 225 -0.03 14.24 6.39
CA ARG A 225 0.53 14.40 5.05
C ARG A 225 1.88 15.09 5.14
N ARG A 226 2.89 14.57 4.44
CA ARG A 226 4.20 15.22 4.29
C ARG A 226 4.72 15.05 2.88
N ALA A 227 5.18 16.17 2.32
CA ALA A 227 5.96 16.20 1.09
C ALA A 227 7.45 16.20 1.44
N LEU A 228 8.20 15.28 0.84
CA LEU A 228 9.65 15.16 1.01
C LEU A 228 10.36 15.55 -0.29
N ASP A 229 11.29 16.48 -0.19
CA ASP A 229 12.22 16.78 -1.28
C ASP A 229 13.37 15.77 -1.28
N LEU A 230 13.47 15.02 -2.37
CA LEU A 230 14.43 13.93 -2.53
C LEU A 230 15.63 14.30 -3.40
N ARG A 231 15.80 15.56 -3.78
CA ARG A 231 16.89 15.99 -4.69
C ARG A 231 18.28 15.69 -4.12
N GLU A 232 18.45 15.85 -2.82
CA GLU A 232 19.71 15.60 -2.10
C GLU A 232 19.89 14.11 -1.72
N PHE A 233 18.89 13.27 -1.98
CA PHE A 233 18.94 11.85 -1.65
C PHE A 233 19.71 11.11 -2.76
N PRO A 234 20.76 10.34 -2.45
CA PRO A 234 21.40 9.51 -3.46
C PRO A 234 20.46 8.44 -4.02
N ALA A 235 20.65 8.09 -5.29
CA ALA A 235 19.95 6.96 -5.89
C ALA A 235 20.22 5.65 -5.14
N GLY A 236 19.25 4.73 -5.17
CA GLY A 236 19.33 3.43 -4.51
C GLY A 236 18.04 3.04 -3.80
N ASP A 237 18.13 2.05 -2.93
CA ASP A 237 17.00 1.56 -2.13
C ASP A 237 16.93 2.31 -0.78
N TRP A 238 15.72 2.57 -0.32
CA TRP A 238 15.41 3.41 0.81
C TRP A 238 14.23 2.87 1.60
N ARG A 239 14.20 3.19 2.89
CA ARG A 239 13.08 2.97 3.79
C ARG A 239 12.64 4.29 4.37
N ILE A 240 11.33 4.57 4.30
CA ILE A 240 10.69 5.56 5.16
C ILE A 240 9.99 4.80 6.29
N SER A 241 10.24 5.22 7.52
CA SER A 241 9.54 4.73 8.70
C SER A 241 8.78 5.88 9.37
N VAL A 242 7.60 5.59 9.89
CA VAL A 242 6.82 6.48 10.75
C VAL A 242 6.64 5.78 12.09
N GLU A 243 7.01 6.46 13.16
CA GLU A 243 6.99 5.95 14.52
C GLU A 243 6.15 6.89 15.39
N LEU A 244 5.31 6.29 16.24
CA LEU A 244 4.59 7.01 17.29
C LEU A 244 5.34 6.83 18.60
N LEU A 245 5.70 7.94 19.24
CA LEU A 245 6.45 7.96 20.48
C LEU A 245 5.64 8.66 21.58
N THR A 246 5.80 8.21 22.82
CA THR A 246 5.33 8.95 23.99
C THR A 246 6.05 10.30 24.11
N PRO A 247 5.57 11.25 24.94
CA PRO A 247 6.29 12.50 25.21
C PRO A 247 7.72 12.29 25.74
N ALA A 248 7.98 11.15 26.39
CA ALA A 248 9.29 10.75 26.89
C ALA A 248 10.18 10.07 25.81
N GLY A 249 9.73 10.01 24.55
CA GLY A 249 10.47 9.43 23.43
C GLY A 249 10.42 7.90 23.34
N ARG A 250 9.53 7.22 24.10
CA ARG A 250 9.38 5.77 24.02
C ARG A 250 8.49 5.38 22.85
N GLU A 251 8.97 4.48 21.99
CA GLU A 251 8.18 3.94 20.87
C GLU A 251 6.93 3.20 21.37
N ILE A 252 5.81 3.50 20.72
CA ILE A 252 4.52 2.85 20.92
C ILE A 252 4.25 1.89 19.76
N THR A 253 4.40 2.37 18.53
CA THR A 253 4.22 1.59 17.30
C THR A 253 4.98 2.26 16.16
N ALA A 254 5.29 1.47 15.13
CA ALA A 254 6.02 1.92 13.95
C ALA A 254 5.50 1.20 12.70
N GLU A 255 5.46 1.92 11.59
CA GLU A 255 5.22 1.38 10.26
C GLU A 255 6.31 1.86 9.31
N TRP A 256 6.56 1.08 8.25
CA TRP A 256 7.59 1.43 7.28
C TRP A 256 7.21 1.00 5.88
N THR A 257 7.81 1.67 4.91
CA THR A 257 7.69 1.34 3.50
C THR A 257 9.04 1.47 2.81
N ASP A 258 9.37 0.47 2.01
CA ASP A 258 10.55 0.52 1.16
C ASP A 258 10.20 1.11 -0.22
N PHE A 259 11.18 1.81 -0.79
CA PHE A 259 11.13 2.42 -2.11
C PHE A 259 12.54 2.55 -2.70
N ARG A 260 12.60 2.83 -4.00
CA ARG A 260 13.82 2.99 -4.78
C ARG A 260 13.81 4.36 -5.42
N LEU A 261 14.95 5.04 -5.34
CA LEU A 261 15.21 6.29 -6.03
C LEU A 261 16.11 6.09 -7.25
N ARG A 262 15.67 6.65 -8.37
CA ARG A 262 16.40 6.71 -9.64
C ARG A 262 16.98 8.11 -9.86
#